data_AF-A0A8H9YNI3-F1
#
_entry.id   AF-A0A8H9YNI3-F1
#
_cell.length_a   1.000
_cell.length_b   1.000
_cell.length_c   1.000
_cell.angle_alpha   90.00
_cell.angle_beta   90.00
_cell.angle_gamma   90.00
#
_symmetry.space_group_name_H-M   'P 1'
#
loop_
_entity.id
_entity.type
_entity.pdbx_description
1 polymer ?
#
loop_
_entity_poly.entity_id
_entity_poly.type
_entity_poly.pdbx_seq_one_letter_code
_entity_poly.pdbx_strand_id
1 'polypeptide(L)'
;MTLLSLALLLSGCADFASSVTNTIDGIGMTPDYAKGLQDDLQAQKKLTTPVINVAETVPEGKLIEKYDNGGKKFETVVKNRCFNEYIDIYYPNGTLRTHTPLVNCKAEGVSQGYTQDGKLRTTITFKDSVANGEAKTYDANGKVLQTVMYNDGFPQKR
;
A
#
# COMPACT_ATOMS: atom_id res chain seq x y z
N MET A 1 16.38 -26.04 17.47
CA MET A 1 15.82 -25.39 16.28
C MET A 1 15.77 -23.89 16.53
N THR A 2 16.87 -23.20 16.24
CA THR A 2 16.95 -21.74 16.30
C THR A 2 16.50 -21.18 14.95
N LEU A 3 15.39 -20.45 14.96
CA LEU A 3 14.93 -19.64 13.82
C LEU A 3 15.97 -18.53 13.60
N LEU A 4 16.91 -18.75 12.67
CA LEU A 4 17.68 -17.66 12.09
C LEU A 4 16.72 -16.86 11.21
N SER A 5 16.11 -15.82 11.79
CA SER A 5 15.52 -14.72 11.02
C SER A 5 16.66 -14.00 10.31
N LEU A 6 17.03 -14.53 9.12
CA LEU A 6 18.06 -13.98 8.25
C LEU A 6 17.49 -12.71 7.60
N ALA A 7 17.59 -11.59 8.30
CA ALA A 7 17.44 -10.28 7.70
C ALA A 7 18.64 -10.04 6.78
N LEU A 8 18.53 -10.48 5.53
CA LEU A 8 19.46 -10.15 4.45
C LEU A 8 19.37 -8.63 4.21
N LEU A 9 20.17 -7.87 4.94
CA LEU A 9 20.49 -6.48 4.61
C LEU A 9 21.40 -6.53 3.37
N LEU A 10 20.79 -6.63 2.19
CA LEU A 10 21.48 -6.51 0.91
C LEU A 10 21.89 -5.05 0.71
N SER A 11 23.02 -4.67 1.30
CA SER A 11 23.67 -3.36 1.14
C SER A 11 24.37 -3.22 -0.23
N GLY A 12 23.77 -3.69 -1.31
CA GLY A 12 24.47 -3.72 -2.60
C GLY A 12 23.58 -4.03 -3.79
N CYS A 13 22.59 -3.19 -4.06
CA CYS A 13 21.71 -3.33 -5.22
C CYS A 13 21.07 -1.98 -5.62
N ALA A 14 21.87 -1.02 -6.10
CA ALA A 14 21.33 0.24 -6.66
C ALA A 14 20.34 -0.01 -7.82
N ASP A 15 20.50 -1.12 -8.54
CA ASP A 15 19.61 -1.53 -9.64
C ASP A 15 18.35 -2.30 -9.19
N PHE A 16 18.35 -2.93 -8.00
CA PHE A 16 17.18 -3.67 -7.50
C PHE A 16 16.15 -2.74 -6.86
N ALA A 17 16.61 -1.66 -6.21
CA ALA A 17 15.74 -0.62 -5.69
C ALA A 17 15.01 0.10 -6.84
N SER A 18 15.74 0.48 -7.90
CA SER A 18 15.21 1.21 -9.08
C SER A 18 13.99 0.55 -9.73
N SER A 19 13.99 -0.77 -9.91
CA SER A 19 12.85 -1.47 -10.52
C SER A 19 11.62 -1.46 -9.62
N VAL A 20 11.78 -1.65 -8.31
CA VAL A 20 10.66 -1.67 -7.36
C VAL A 20 10.17 -0.25 -7.05
N THR A 21 11.05 0.74 -6.95
CA THR A 21 10.72 2.15 -6.71
C THR A 21 9.99 2.80 -7.85
N ASN A 22 10.42 2.59 -9.09
CA ASN A 22 9.70 3.11 -10.27
C ASN A 22 8.29 2.51 -10.39
N THR A 23 8.10 1.30 -9.88
CA THR A 23 6.77 0.70 -9.75
C THR A 23 6.05 1.38 -8.58
N ILE A 24 6.56 1.44 -7.35
CA ILE A 24 5.82 2.02 -6.20
C ILE A 24 5.46 3.51 -6.37
N ASP A 25 6.39 4.33 -6.86
CA ASP A 25 6.15 5.76 -7.14
C ASP A 25 5.27 5.96 -8.41
N GLY A 26 5.25 4.98 -9.34
CA GLY A 26 4.50 5.02 -10.60
C GLY A 26 3.16 4.26 -10.60
N ILE A 27 2.91 3.34 -9.66
CA ILE A 27 1.67 2.55 -9.56
C ILE A 27 0.51 3.44 -9.06
N GLY A 28 0.79 4.64 -8.54
CA GLY A 28 -0.25 5.47 -7.93
C GLY A 28 -0.89 4.77 -6.73
N MET A 29 -0.19 3.82 -6.10
CA MET A 29 -0.49 3.30 -4.74
C MET A 29 -0.14 4.30 -3.65
N THR A 30 0.52 5.38 -4.04
CA THR A 30 0.50 6.65 -3.34
C THR A 30 -0.46 7.61 -4.04
N PRO A 31 -1.80 7.45 -3.96
CA PRO A 31 -2.61 8.64 -3.79
C PRO A 31 -1.91 9.46 -2.71
N ASP A 32 -1.75 10.74 -2.94
CA ASP A 32 -1.35 11.63 -1.87
C ASP A 32 -2.53 11.67 -0.88
N TYR A 33 -2.72 10.59 -0.11
CA TYR A 33 -3.78 10.41 0.87
C TYR A 33 -3.75 11.55 1.90
N ALA A 34 -2.60 12.25 2.02
CA ALA A 34 -2.41 13.45 2.81
C ALA A 34 -2.95 14.73 2.14
N LYS A 35 -2.98 14.82 0.81
CA LYS A 35 -3.68 15.90 0.08
C LYS A 35 -5.19 15.76 0.05
N GLY A 36 -5.73 14.66 0.56
CA GLY A 36 -7.15 14.41 0.63
C GLY A 36 -7.64 13.74 -0.65
N LEU A 37 -8.26 12.58 -0.46
CA LEU A 37 -8.92 11.78 -1.48
C LEU A 37 -10.15 12.49 -2.10
N GLN A 38 -10.32 13.80 -1.90
CA GLN A 38 -11.52 14.53 -2.30
C GLN A 38 -11.68 14.60 -3.81
N ASP A 39 -10.58 14.71 -4.56
CA ASP A 39 -10.62 14.80 -6.02
C ASP A 39 -10.72 13.40 -6.67
N ASP A 40 -10.02 12.40 -6.12
CA ASP A 40 -10.00 11.03 -6.67
C ASP A 40 -11.27 10.22 -6.35
N LEU A 41 -11.95 10.48 -5.22
CA LEU A 41 -13.27 9.88 -4.95
C LEU A 41 -14.37 10.41 -5.86
N GLN A 42 -14.17 11.59 -6.47
CA GLN A 42 -15.17 12.25 -7.32
C GLN A 42 -15.02 11.92 -8.80
N ALA A 43 -13.84 11.46 -9.23
CA ALA A 43 -13.67 10.96 -10.59
C ALA A 43 -14.43 9.62 -10.75
N GLN A 44 -15.21 9.50 -11.83
CA GLN A 44 -15.91 8.25 -12.22
C GLN A 44 -14.94 7.16 -12.71
N LYS A 45 -13.73 7.10 -12.15
CA LYS A 45 -12.67 6.17 -12.53
C LYS A 45 -12.80 4.90 -11.69
N LYS A 46 -12.67 3.74 -12.35
CA LYS A 46 -12.65 2.45 -11.67
C LYS A 46 -11.43 2.39 -10.73
N LEU A 47 -11.68 2.25 -9.44
CA LEU A 47 -10.65 2.13 -8.43
C LEU A 47 -10.20 0.67 -8.29
N THR A 48 -8.95 0.42 -8.70
CA THR A 48 -8.31 -0.91 -8.67
C THR A 48 -6.85 -0.78 -8.27
N THR A 49 -6.28 -1.87 -7.77
CA THR A 49 -4.86 -2.00 -7.46
C THR A 49 -4.24 -3.08 -8.35
N PRO A 50 -3.15 -2.82 -9.10
CA PRO A 50 -2.55 -3.87 -9.89
C PRO A 50 -1.88 -4.93 -9.00
N VAL A 51 -1.76 -6.14 -9.52
CA VAL A 51 -0.90 -7.18 -8.95
C VAL A 51 0.56 -6.82 -9.24
N ILE A 52 1.40 -6.82 -8.21
CA ILE A 52 2.81 -6.49 -8.35
C ILE A 52 3.62 -7.79 -8.34
N ASN A 53 4.14 -8.15 -9.51
CA ASN A 53 5.06 -9.27 -9.67
C ASN A 53 6.50 -8.79 -9.51
N VAL A 54 7.37 -9.67 -9.04
CA VAL A 54 8.81 -9.40 -8.86
C VAL A 54 9.66 -10.32 -9.74
N ALA A 55 10.85 -9.85 -10.10
CA ALA A 55 11.81 -10.65 -10.86
C ALA A 55 12.26 -11.89 -10.06
N GLU A 56 12.72 -12.93 -10.78
CA GLU A 56 13.21 -14.18 -10.17
C GLU A 56 14.37 -13.96 -9.19
N THR A 57 15.15 -12.90 -9.40
CA THR A 57 16.28 -12.50 -8.56
C THR A 57 15.88 -12.01 -7.18
N VAL A 58 14.60 -11.69 -6.93
CA VAL A 58 14.10 -11.24 -5.63
C VAL A 58 13.74 -12.45 -4.77
N PRO A 59 14.39 -12.70 -3.61
CA PRO A 59 14.09 -13.86 -2.78
C PRO A 59 12.63 -13.91 -2.30
N GLU A 60 12.10 -15.11 -2.06
CA GLU A 60 10.80 -15.27 -1.37
C GLU A 60 10.94 -14.83 0.10
N GLY A 61 9.83 -14.41 0.70
CA GLY A 61 9.77 -13.95 2.08
C GLY A 61 9.84 -12.43 2.21
N LYS A 62 10.30 -11.97 3.37
CA LYS A 62 10.21 -10.56 3.75
C LYS A 62 11.11 -9.67 2.89
N LEU A 63 10.51 -8.67 2.25
CA LEU A 63 11.20 -7.64 1.47
C LEU A 63 11.04 -6.28 2.16
N ILE A 64 12.15 -5.58 2.36
CA ILE A 64 12.19 -4.25 2.98
C ILE A 64 13.03 -3.34 2.10
N GLU A 65 12.47 -2.19 1.72
CA GLU A 65 13.22 -1.09 1.13
C GLU A 65 13.40 0.03 2.17
N LYS A 66 14.55 0.69 2.14
CA LYS A 66 14.89 1.79 3.05
C LYS A 66 15.11 3.07 2.28
N TYR A 67 14.82 4.19 2.93
CA TYR A 67 15.28 5.51 2.49
C TYR A 67 16.80 5.64 2.66
N ASP A 68 17.39 6.65 2.03
CA ASP A 68 18.82 6.99 2.18
C ASP A 68 19.22 7.29 3.63
N ASN A 69 18.26 7.76 4.45
CA ASN A 69 18.45 7.97 5.88
C ASN A 69 18.43 6.68 6.72
N GLY A 70 18.26 5.51 6.09
CA GLY A 70 18.21 4.19 6.73
C GLY A 70 16.84 3.81 7.32
N GLY A 71 15.86 4.73 7.34
CA GLY A 71 14.49 4.46 7.76
C GLY A 71 13.76 3.53 6.78
N LYS A 72 12.79 2.75 7.26
CA LYS A 72 11.95 1.93 6.37
C LYS A 72 11.16 2.84 5.43
N LYS A 73 11.16 2.51 4.14
CA LYS A 73 10.35 3.14 3.10
C LYS A 73 9.19 2.24 2.72
N PHE A 74 9.45 0.95 2.62
CA PHE A 74 8.51 -0.04 2.13
C PHE A 74 8.78 -1.40 2.77
N GLU A 75 7.73 -2.18 3.02
CA GLU A 75 7.81 -3.53 3.56
C GLU A 75 6.66 -4.39 3.03
N THR A 76 6.97 -5.62 2.64
CA THR A 76 5.99 -6.61 2.14
C THR A 76 6.53 -8.04 2.34
N VAL A 77 5.73 -9.03 1.97
CA VAL A 77 6.14 -10.42 1.83
C VAL A 77 6.06 -10.81 0.36
N VAL A 78 7.16 -11.32 -0.20
CA VAL A 78 7.18 -11.93 -1.52
C VAL A 78 6.77 -13.39 -1.38
N LYS A 79 5.75 -13.81 -2.13
CA LYS A 79 5.33 -15.22 -2.21
C LYS A 79 4.84 -15.53 -3.61
N ASN A 80 5.33 -16.61 -4.22
CA ASN A 80 5.00 -16.97 -5.60
C ASN A 80 5.34 -15.83 -6.58
N ARG A 81 6.47 -15.16 -6.35
CA ARG A 81 7.00 -14.08 -7.21
C ARG A 81 6.09 -12.85 -7.33
N CYS A 82 5.27 -12.59 -6.32
CA CYS A 82 4.45 -11.39 -6.20
C CYS A 82 4.47 -10.85 -4.77
N PHE A 83 4.06 -9.59 -4.58
CA PHE A 83 3.77 -9.07 -3.23
C PHE A 83 2.54 -9.76 -2.66
N ASN A 84 2.59 -10.10 -1.38
CA ASN A 84 1.58 -10.90 -0.71
C ASN A 84 1.54 -10.55 0.79
N GLU A 85 0.52 -11.06 1.48
CA GLU A 85 0.14 -10.78 2.87
C GLU A 85 -0.21 -9.31 3.13
N TYR A 86 0.68 -8.37 2.81
CA TYR A 86 0.45 -6.94 2.93
C TYR A 86 1.45 -6.13 2.11
N ILE A 87 1.12 -4.86 1.90
CA ILE A 87 2.05 -3.79 1.52
C ILE A 87 1.97 -2.71 2.59
N ASP A 88 3.12 -2.42 3.21
CA ASP A 88 3.31 -1.29 4.10
C ASP A 88 4.22 -0.26 3.44
N ILE A 89 3.76 0.99 3.43
CA ILE A 89 4.55 2.14 2.99
C ILE A 89 4.70 3.06 4.18
N TYR A 90 5.90 3.61 4.37
CA TYR A 90 6.24 4.48 5.49
C TYR A 90 6.54 5.89 4.98
N TYR A 91 6.39 6.88 5.85
CA TYR A 91 6.94 8.21 5.64
C TYR A 91 8.43 8.24 5.99
N PRO A 92 9.23 9.22 5.49
CA PRO A 92 10.64 9.36 5.86
C PRO A 92 10.91 9.52 7.37
N ASN A 93 9.90 9.95 8.13
CA ASN A 93 9.94 10.05 9.60
C ASN A 93 9.70 8.70 10.32
N GLY A 94 9.49 7.61 9.57
CA GLY A 94 9.24 6.26 10.10
C GLY A 94 7.78 5.95 10.42
N THR A 95 6.87 6.92 10.29
CA THR A 95 5.43 6.71 10.53
C THR A 95 4.82 5.88 9.38
N LEU A 96 3.95 4.92 9.71
CA LEU A 96 3.21 4.16 8.71
C LEU A 96 2.33 5.12 7.90
N ARG A 97 2.45 5.08 6.57
CA ARG A 97 1.68 5.89 5.62
C ARG A 97 0.48 5.13 5.09
N THR A 98 0.70 3.88 4.68
CA THR A 98 -0.33 3.03 4.08
C THR A 98 -0.13 1.60 4.53
N HIS A 99 -1.22 0.92 4.84
CA HIS A 99 -1.29 -0.53 5.01
C HIS A 99 -2.34 -1.09 4.05
N THR A 100 -1.95 -2.03 3.20
CA THR A 100 -2.88 -2.71 2.29
C THR A 100 -2.74 -4.22 2.45
N PRO A 101 -3.77 -4.93 2.95
CA PRO A 101 -3.73 -6.38 3.05
C PRO A 101 -3.79 -7.03 1.66
N LEU A 102 -3.02 -8.11 1.49
CA LEU A 102 -2.94 -8.88 0.25
C LEU A 102 -3.23 -10.36 0.50
N VAL A 103 -4.00 -10.97 -0.39
CA VAL A 103 -4.21 -12.43 -0.45
C VAL A 103 -3.98 -12.88 -1.88
N ASN A 104 -3.09 -13.87 -2.06
CA ASN A 104 -2.77 -14.43 -3.38
C ASN A 104 -2.43 -13.33 -4.41
N CYS A 105 -1.52 -12.44 -4.03
CA CYS A 105 -1.04 -11.32 -4.85
C CYS A 105 -2.02 -10.16 -5.08
N LYS A 106 -3.26 -10.24 -4.56
CA LYS A 106 -4.31 -9.25 -4.79
C LYS A 106 -4.65 -8.51 -3.51
N ALA A 107 -5.06 -7.25 -3.62
CA ALA A 107 -5.59 -6.53 -2.47
C ALA A 107 -6.93 -7.11 -2.04
N GLU A 108 -7.03 -7.45 -0.75
CA GLU A 108 -8.17 -8.14 -0.18
C GLU A 108 -8.37 -7.67 1.27
N GLY A 109 -9.49 -7.01 1.55
CA GLY A 109 -9.80 -6.42 2.85
C GLY A 109 -9.63 -4.91 2.88
N VAL A 110 -9.47 -4.36 4.09
CA VAL A 110 -9.47 -2.90 4.31
C VAL A 110 -8.06 -2.35 4.19
N SER A 111 -7.81 -1.56 3.15
CA SER A 111 -6.63 -0.72 3.03
C SER A 111 -6.81 0.56 3.86
N GLN A 112 -5.75 1.00 4.52
CA GLN A 112 -5.75 2.13 5.44
C GLN A 112 -4.63 3.11 5.09
N GLY A 113 -4.95 4.41 5.08
CA GLY A 113 -3.99 5.49 4.90
C GLY A 113 -3.95 6.40 6.12
N TYR A 114 -2.74 6.86 6.48
CA TYR A 114 -2.45 7.62 7.70
C TYR A 114 -1.72 8.93 7.38
N THR A 115 -1.79 9.92 8.28
CA THR A 115 -0.95 11.13 8.21
C THR A 115 0.48 10.85 8.67
N GLN A 116 1.38 11.82 8.44
CA GLN A 116 2.73 11.82 9.01
C GLN A 116 2.77 11.79 10.55
N ASP A 117 1.68 12.16 11.21
CA ASP A 117 1.50 12.06 12.67
C ASP A 117 0.83 10.74 13.11
N GLY A 118 0.60 9.81 12.17
CA GLY A 118 0.04 8.49 12.44
C GLY A 118 -1.49 8.46 12.59
N LYS A 119 -2.19 9.55 12.25
CA LYS A 119 -3.67 9.59 12.34
C LYS A 119 -4.31 8.97 11.10
N LEU A 120 -5.30 8.10 11.30
CA LEU A 120 -6.06 7.51 10.20
C LEU A 120 -6.75 8.61 9.38
N ARG A 121 -6.62 8.54 8.05
CA ARG A 121 -7.22 9.49 7.10
C ARG A 121 -8.11 8.86 6.07
N THR A 122 -7.82 7.64 5.65
CA THR A 122 -8.59 6.95 4.64
C THR A 122 -8.73 5.47 4.96
N THR A 123 -9.87 4.91 4.60
CA THR A 123 -10.05 3.45 4.53
C THR A 123 -10.74 3.11 3.22
N ILE A 124 -10.35 2.02 2.56
CA ILE A 124 -10.97 1.53 1.32
C ILE A 124 -11.06 0.01 1.40
N THR A 125 -12.24 -0.54 1.16
CA THR A 125 -12.45 -2.00 1.10
C THR A 125 -12.15 -2.50 -0.30
N PHE A 126 -11.21 -3.44 -0.41
CA PHE A 126 -10.87 -4.14 -1.64
C PHE A 126 -11.32 -5.60 -1.60
N LYS A 127 -11.69 -6.11 -2.76
CA LYS A 127 -11.91 -7.52 -3.04
C LYS A 127 -11.32 -7.82 -4.40
N ASP A 128 -10.46 -8.84 -4.49
CA ASP A 128 -9.79 -9.22 -5.74
C ASP A 128 -9.11 -8.03 -6.44
N SER A 129 -8.41 -7.17 -5.69
CA SER A 129 -7.75 -5.97 -6.21
C SER A 129 -8.68 -4.87 -6.76
N VAL A 130 -9.98 -4.97 -6.52
CA VAL A 130 -10.99 -4.00 -6.98
C VAL A 130 -11.71 -3.42 -5.76
N ALA A 131 -11.91 -2.11 -5.72
CA ALA A 131 -12.64 -1.49 -4.62
C ALA A 131 -14.09 -2.03 -4.59
N ASN A 132 -14.49 -2.63 -3.47
CA ASN A 132 -15.80 -3.24 -3.32
C ASN A 132 -16.23 -3.13 -1.85
N GLY A 133 -17.28 -2.36 -1.60
CA GLY A 133 -17.71 -2.00 -0.25
C GLY A 133 -17.39 -0.54 0.07
N GLU A 134 -17.11 -0.27 1.35
CA GLU A 134 -17.07 1.10 1.85
C GLU A 134 -15.68 1.71 1.71
N ALA A 135 -15.64 2.99 1.30
CA ALA A 135 -14.50 3.88 1.42
C ALA A 135 -14.85 5.08 2.29
N LYS A 136 -13.95 5.48 3.20
CA LYS A 136 -14.15 6.59 4.13
C LYS A 136 -12.95 7.53 4.15
N THR A 137 -13.23 8.80 4.42
CA THR A 137 -12.23 9.80 4.80
C THR A 137 -12.51 10.33 6.21
N TYR A 138 -11.45 10.67 6.94
CA TYR A 138 -11.52 11.07 8.34
C TYR A 138 -10.86 12.43 8.57
N ASP A 139 -11.44 13.23 9.48
CA ASP A 139 -10.87 14.49 9.94
C ASP A 139 -9.71 14.28 10.93
N ALA A 140 -9.13 15.39 11.44
CA ALA A 140 -7.99 15.33 12.34
C ALA A 140 -8.31 14.75 13.73
N ASN A 141 -9.59 14.59 14.04
CA ASN A 141 -10.13 14.02 15.28
C ASN A 141 -10.65 12.59 15.07
N GLY A 142 -10.51 12.03 13.85
CA GLY A 142 -11.01 10.70 13.51
C GLY A 142 -12.51 10.64 13.19
N LYS A 143 -13.19 11.78 13.01
CA LYS A 143 -14.60 11.80 12.58
C LYS A 143 -14.68 11.56 11.08
N VAL A 144 -15.63 10.73 10.67
CA VAL A 144 -15.92 10.50 9.24
C VAL A 144 -16.38 11.78 8.58
N LEU A 145 -15.66 12.21 7.53
CA LEU A 145 -16.00 13.36 6.69
C LEU A 145 -16.82 12.92 5.48
N GLN A 146 -16.45 11.80 4.87
CA GLN A 146 -17.10 11.29 3.67
C GLN A 146 -17.18 9.76 3.73
N THR A 147 -18.24 9.23 3.13
CA THR A 147 -18.39 7.81 2.88
C THR A 147 -18.86 7.61 1.45
N VAL A 148 -18.15 6.77 0.71
CA VAL A 148 -18.48 6.39 -0.66
C VAL A 148 -18.58 4.87 -0.71
N MET A 149 -19.68 4.36 -1.28
CA MET A 149 -19.83 2.93 -1.53
C MET A 149 -19.26 2.63 -2.91
N TYR A 150 -18.48 1.56 -3.04
CA TYR A 150 -17.95 1.06 -4.30
C TYR A 150 -18.58 -0.29 -4.63
N ASN A 151 -18.89 -0.48 -5.91
CA ASN A 151 -19.23 -1.79 -6.46
C ASN A 151 -18.42 -2.01 -7.75
N ASP A 152 -17.69 -3.11 -7.80
CA ASP A 152 -16.75 -3.43 -8.89
C ASP A 152 -15.84 -2.25 -9.29
N GLY A 153 -15.35 -1.52 -8.30
CA GLY A 153 -14.42 -0.39 -8.48
C GLY A 153 -15.11 0.92 -8.84
N PHE A 154 -16.42 0.95 -9.04
CA PHE A 154 -17.14 2.19 -9.37
C PHE A 154 -17.84 2.79 -8.14
N PRO A 155 -17.69 4.10 -7.91
CA PRO A 155 -18.40 4.77 -6.83
C PRO A 155 -19.91 4.76 -7.12
N GLN A 156 -20.68 4.30 -6.15
CA GLN A 156 -22.13 4.28 -6.20
C GLN A 156 -22.64 5.64 -5.74
N LYS A 157 -23.38 6.33 -6.63
CA LYS A 157 -24.12 7.53 -6.25
C LYS A 157 -25.31 7.11 -5.38
N ARG A 158 -25.58 7.87 -4.32
CA ARG A 158 -26.82 7.74 -3.57
C ARG A 158 -28.00 8.27 -4.39
#